data_AF-A0A090T7V4-F1
#
_entry.id   AF-A0A090T7V4-F1
#
_cell.length_a   1.000
_cell.length_b   1.000
_cell.length_c   1.000
_cell.angle_alpha   90.00
_cell.angle_beta   90.00
_cell.angle_gamma   90.00
#
_symmetry.space_group_name_H-M   'P 1'
#
loop_
_entity.id
_entity.type
_entity.pdbx_description
1 polymer ?
#
loop_
_entity_poly.entity_id
_entity_poly.type
_entity_poly.pdbx_seq_one_letter_code
_entity_poly.pdbx_strand_id
1 'polypeptide(L)'
;MQWPDFSFDNYSAQLPQPIAVVADNKPVAGIAFTHYSHPLTRKSVIWINALYVLPEFRKKGLAKQLLELATQKVMASGQPQTLAYTDIPELYQAMGWVEIGASSDSVHKIMAFTMP
;
A
#
# COMPACT_ATOMS: atom_id res chain seq x y z
N MET A 1 -0.80 18.11 -17.44
CA MET A 1 -2.15 17.69 -17.86
C MET A 1 -3.05 17.87 -16.65
N GLN A 2 -4.04 18.76 -16.72
CA GLN A 2 -5.15 18.79 -15.76
C GLN A 2 -6.36 18.23 -16.51
N TRP A 3 -7.07 17.31 -15.89
CA TRP A 3 -8.31 16.75 -16.44
C TRP A 3 -9.44 17.52 -15.73
N PRO A 4 -10.03 18.53 -16.40
CA PRO A 4 -10.92 19.49 -15.74
C PRO A 4 -12.24 18.88 -15.24
N ASP A 5 -12.53 17.66 -15.67
CA ASP A 5 -13.67 16.81 -15.33
C ASP A 5 -13.32 15.67 -14.36
N PHE A 6 -12.05 15.48 -14.04
CA PHE A 6 -11.60 14.48 -13.07
C PHE A 6 -11.67 15.06 -11.66
N SER A 7 -12.56 14.51 -10.84
CA SER A 7 -12.55 14.71 -9.40
C SER A 7 -12.16 13.43 -8.68
N PHE A 8 -11.36 13.56 -7.63
CA PHE A 8 -11.15 12.50 -6.64
C PHE A 8 -12.37 12.30 -5.73
N ASP A 9 -13.43 13.12 -5.89
CA ASP A 9 -14.69 12.96 -5.17
C ASP A 9 -15.25 11.56 -5.44
N ASN A 10 -15.38 10.77 -4.37
CA ASN A 10 -15.81 9.37 -4.39
C ASN A 10 -14.78 8.32 -4.85
N TYR A 11 -13.47 8.60 -4.85
CA TYR A 11 -12.44 7.55 -4.81
C TYR A 11 -12.53 6.83 -3.46
N SER A 12 -13.57 5.99 -3.33
CA SER A 12 -14.05 5.28 -2.14
C SER A 12 -13.90 6.07 -0.83
N ALA A 13 -14.99 6.62 -0.30
CA ALA A 13 -15.03 7.22 1.04
C ALA A 13 -14.51 6.30 2.17
N GLN A 14 -14.29 5.02 1.88
CA GLN A 14 -13.80 4.00 2.80
C GLN A 14 -12.31 3.66 2.59
N LEU A 15 -11.61 4.25 1.61
CA LEU A 15 -10.17 4.10 1.42
C LEU A 15 -9.41 5.27 2.08
N PRO A 16 -8.22 5.00 2.64
CA PRO A 16 -7.30 6.07 2.97
C PRO A 16 -6.93 6.89 1.72
N GLN A 17 -6.76 8.20 1.91
CA GLN A 17 -6.20 9.07 0.88
C GLN A 17 -4.78 8.59 0.52
N PRO A 18 -4.43 8.54 -0.78
CA PRO A 18 -3.05 8.30 -1.22
C PRO A 18 -2.07 9.27 -0.53
N ILE A 19 -0.86 8.80 -0.29
CA ILE A 19 0.19 9.61 0.35
C ILE A 19 1.31 9.82 -0.67
N ALA A 20 1.74 11.07 -0.83
CA ALA A 20 2.89 11.45 -1.63
C ALA A 20 3.95 12.11 -0.77
N VAL A 21 5.22 11.77 -1.00
CA VAL A 21 6.38 12.50 -0.46
C VAL A 21 6.82 13.49 -1.53
N VAL A 22 6.95 14.76 -1.15
CA VAL A 22 7.33 15.84 -2.05
C VAL A 22 8.70 16.40 -1.63
N ALA A 23 9.61 16.52 -2.59
CA ALA A 23 10.88 17.23 -2.43
C ALA A 23 11.05 18.19 -3.61
N ASP A 24 11.50 19.43 -3.35
CA ASP A 24 11.63 20.49 -4.35
C ASP A 24 10.38 20.67 -5.23
N ASN A 25 9.21 20.62 -4.58
CA ASN A 25 7.89 20.72 -5.20
C ASN A 25 7.60 19.63 -6.26
N LYS A 26 8.28 18.47 -6.19
CA LYS A 26 8.08 17.31 -7.04
C LYS A 26 7.78 16.05 -6.22
N PRO A 27 6.85 15.19 -6.64
CA PRO A 27 6.62 13.91 -5.98
C PRO A 27 7.81 12.98 -6.19
N VAL A 28 8.39 12.49 -5.10
CA VAL A 28 9.57 11.60 -5.12
C VAL A 28 9.28 10.19 -4.63
N ALA A 29 8.17 10.01 -3.91
CA ALA A 29 7.66 8.71 -3.52
C ALA A 29 6.13 8.80 -3.32
N GLY A 30 5.45 7.66 -3.37
CA GLY A 30 4.03 7.61 -3.08
C GLY A 30 3.52 6.21 -2.81
N ILE A 31 2.34 6.16 -2.19
CA ILE A 31 1.60 4.95 -1.86
C ILE A 31 0.10 5.18 -2.08
N ALA A 32 -0.58 4.17 -2.62
CA ALA A 32 -2.02 4.21 -2.90
C ALA A 32 -2.71 2.91 -2.47
N PHE A 33 -4.03 2.98 -2.41
CA PHE A 33 -4.89 1.93 -1.86
C PHE A 33 -6.00 1.54 -2.83
N THR A 34 -6.48 0.31 -2.69
CA THR A 34 -7.65 -0.25 -3.40
C THR A 34 -8.41 -1.22 -2.51
N HIS A 35 -9.73 -1.33 -2.71
CA HIS A 35 -10.52 -2.43 -2.16
C HIS A 35 -10.49 -3.61 -3.12
N TYR A 36 -10.12 -4.79 -2.60
CA TYR A 36 -10.17 -6.02 -3.38
C TYR A 36 -10.36 -7.24 -2.47
N SER A 37 -10.92 -8.32 -3.02
CA SER A 37 -11.20 -9.53 -2.26
C SER A 37 -9.92 -10.16 -1.70
N HIS A 38 -9.94 -10.48 -0.41
CA HIS A 38 -8.94 -11.32 0.22
C HIS A 38 -8.88 -12.69 -0.48
N PRO A 39 -7.68 -13.21 -0.83
CA PRO A 39 -7.58 -14.42 -1.66
C PRO A 39 -8.15 -15.66 -0.96
N LEU A 40 -7.96 -15.78 0.36
CA LEU A 40 -8.43 -16.92 1.16
C LEU A 40 -9.88 -16.79 1.64
N THR A 41 -10.31 -15.63 2.14
CA THR A 41 -11.63 -15.45 2.79
C THR A 41 -12.68 -14.83 1.88
N ARG A 42 -12.29 -14.30 0.71
CA ARG A 42 -13.12 -13.55 -0.25
C ARG A 42 -13.75 -12.26 0.28
N LYS A 43 -13.56 -11.91 1.55
CA LYS A 43 -13.98 -10.64 2.14
C LYS A 43 -13.28 -9.47 1.46
N SER A 44 -13.98 -8.34 1.29
CA SER A 44 -13.35 -7.11 0.83
C SER A 44 -12.37 -6.61 1.88
N VAL A 45 -11.11 -6.39 1.48
CA VAL A 45 -10.06 -5.82 2.33
C VAL A 45 -9.33 -4.71 1.58
N ILE A 46 -8.60 -3.89 2.31
CA ILE A 46 -7.75 -2.85 1.70
C ILE A 46 -6.42 -3.46 1.28
N TRP A 47 -6.01 -3.13 0.06
CA TRP A 47 -4.71 -3.49 -0.50
C TRP A 47 -3.88 -2.22 -0.72
N ILE A 48 -2.58 -2.33 -0.51
CA ILE A 48 -1.58 -1.42 -1.06
C ILE A 48 -1.38 -1.84 -2.52
N ASN A 49 -1.92 -1.05 -3.46
CA ASN A 49 -1.86 -1.36 -4.89
C ASN A 49 -0.68 -0.69 -5.60
N ALA A 50 -0.12 0.37 -5.00
CA ALA A 50 1.06 1.02 -5.51
C ALA A 50 1.93 1.49 -4.35
N LEU A 51 3.22 1.19 -4.41
CA LEU A 51 4.27 1.77 -3.59
C LEU A 51 5.46 2.05 -4.51
N TYR A 52 5.89 3.31 -4.57
CA TYR A 52 6.99 3.69 -5.45
C TYR A 52 7.88 4.74 -4.80
N VAL A 53 9.18 4.63 -5.06
CA VAL A 53 10.20 5.60 -4.69
C VAL A 53 11.11 5.81 -5.90
N LEU A 54 11.32 7.07 -6.28
CA LEU A 54 12.24 7.44 -7.36
C LEU A 54 13.64 6.86 -7.08
N PRO A 55 14.34 6.32 -8.11
CA PRO A 55 15.61 5.61 -7.93
C PRO A 55 16.64 6.33 -7.05
N GLU A 56 16.81 7.64 -7.23
CA GLU A 56 17.75 8.51 -6.51
C GLU A 56 17.34 8.82 -5.05
N PHE A 57 16.11 8.46 -4.68
CA PHE A 57 15.57 8.55 -3.32
C PHE A 57 15.45 7.18 -2.63
N ARG A 58 15.80 6.07 -3.29
CA ARG A 58 15.78 4.72 -2.69
C ARG A 58 16.87 4.55 -1.65
N LYS A 59 16.74 3.49 -0.84
CA LYS A 59 17.65 3.13 0.27
C LYS A 59 17.77 4.20 1.37
N LYS A 60 16.87 5.19 1.40
CA LYS A 60 16.76 6.24 2.43
C LYS A 60 15.61 6.03 3.42
N GLY A 61 15.00 4.84 3.42
CA GLY A 61 13.89 4.50 4.34
C GLY A 61 12.50 4.97 3.92
N LEU A 62 12.35 5.73 2.82
CA LEU A 62 11.06 6.28 2.39
C LEU A 62 9.96 5.23 2.21
N ALA A 63 10.29 4.08 1.61
CA ALA A 63 9.32 2.99 1.43
C ALA A 63 8.79 2.45 2.77
N LYS A 64 9.67 2.33 3.78
CA LYS A 64 9.30 1.88 5.12
C LYS A 64 8.41 2.91 5.82
N GLN A 65 8.77 4.18 5.77
CA GLN A 65 7.96 5.26 6.36
C GLN A 65 6.58 5.36 5.70
N LEU A 66 6.51 5.20 4.38
CA LEU A 66 5.23 5.15 3.66
C LEU A 66 4.39 3.94 4.07
N LEU A 67 5.00 2.76 4.21
CA LEU A 67 4.32 1.54 4.66
C LEU A 67 3.81 1.68 6.10
N GLU A 68 4.60 2.23 7.02
CA GLU A 68 4.19 2.52 8.42
C GLU A 68 2.98 3.46 8.47
N LEU A 69 3.05 4.58 7.74
CA LEU A 69 1.95 5.54 7.70
C LEU A 69 0.70 4.93 7.03
N ALA A 70 0.90 4.13 5.98
CA ALA A 70 -0.17 3.44 5.30
C ALA A 70 -0.89 2.43 6.20
N THR A 71 -0.14 1.59 6.93
CA THR A 71 -0.76 0.64 7.86
C THR A 71 -1.49 1.35 8.98
N GLN A 72 -0.91 2.39 9.58
CA GLN A 72 -1.59 3.23 10.58
C GLN A 72 -2.91 3.79 10.06
N LYS A 73 -2.94 4.33 8.83
CA LYS A 73 -4.17 4.86 8.24
C LYS A 73 -5.23 3.79 7.97
N VAL A 74 -4.82 2.62 7.47
CA VAL A 74 -5.76 1.51 7.24
C VAL A 74 -6.32 0.99 8.57
N MET A 75 -5.49 0.84 9.60
CA MET A 75 -5.96 0.38 10.91
C MET A 75 -6.90 1.40 11.55
N ALA A 76 -6.61 2.70 11.41
CA ALA A 76 -7.48 3.77 11.89
C ALA A 76 -8.86 3.79 11.19
N SER A 77 -9.00 3.17 10.02
CA SER A 77 -10.30 3.00 9.35
C SER A 77 -11.08 1.78 9.86
N GLY A 78 -10.62 1.11 10.91
CA GLY A 78 -11.26 -0.08 11.51
C GLY A 78 -11.04 -1.37 10.72
N GLN A 79 -10.20 -1.35 9.68
CA GLN A 79 -9.86 -2.56 8.94
C GLN A 79 -8.85 -3.39 9.77
N PRO A 80 -9.11 -4.69 10.01
CA PRO A 80 -8.25 -5.50 10.86
C PRO A 80 -6.92 -5.87 10.19
N GLN A 81 -6.84 -5.74 8.87
CA GLN A 81 -5.66 -6.10 8.08
C GLN A 81 -5.57 -5.29 6.78
N THR A 82 -4.37 -5.27 6.21
CA THR A 82 -4.09 -4.78 4.86
C THR A 82 -3.19 -5.76 4.12
N LEU A 83 -3.32 -5.81 2.79
CA LEU A 83 -2.57 -6.72 1.93
C LEU A 83 -1.70 -5.98 0.92
N ALA A 84 -0.62 -6.62 0.47
CA ALA A 84 0.21 -6.15 -0.63
C ALA A 84 0.61 -7.33 -1.53
N TYR A 85 0.60 -7.12 -2.85
CA TYR A 85 1.18 -8.05 -3.83
C TYR A 85 2.53 -7.50 -4.28
N THR A 86 3.61 -8.21 -4.02
CA THR A 86 4.96 -7.65 -4.15
C THR A 86 6.01 -8.68 -4.55
N ASP A 87 6.96 -8.24 -5.36
CA ASP A 87 8.20 -8.92 -5.73
C ASP A 87 9.36 -8.65 -4.75
N ILE A 88 9.11 -7.92 -3.65
CA ILE A 88 10.11 -7.58 -2.62
C ILE A 88 9.57 -7.95 -1.22
N PRO A 89 9.29 -9.23 -0.94
CA PRO A 89 8.68 -9.65 0.33
C PRO A 89 9.52 -9.29 1.55
N GLU A 90 10.85 -9.24 1.42
CA GLU A 90 11.78 -8.96 2.52
C GLU A 90 11.58 -7.54 3.10
N LEU A 91 11.17 -6.57 2.26
CA LEU A 91 10.84 -5.22 2.71
C LEU A 91 9.68 -5.25 3.73
N TYR A 92 8.64 -6.03 3.41
CA TYR A 92 7.44 -6.15 4.22
C TYR A 92 7.69 -7.00 5.47
N GLN A 93 8.41 -8.11 5.33
CA GLN A 93 8.81 -8.97 6.46
C GLN A 93 9.63 -8.21 7.51
N ALA A 94 10.55 -7.34 7.08
CA ALA A 94 11.32 -6.48 7.98
C ALA A 94 10.45 -5.50 8.80
N MET A 95 9.17 -5.36 8.47
CA MET A 95 8.20 -4.52 9.13
C MET A 95 7.08 -5.33 9.83
N GLY A 96 7.29 -6.64 10.01
CA GLY A 96 6.35 -7.52 10.70
C GLY A 96 5.18 -8.02 9.84
N TRP A 97 5.20 -7.79 8.52
CA TRP A 97 4.23 -8.41 7.63
C TRP A 97 4.53 -9.89 7.45
N VAL A 98 3.49 -10.68 7.24
CA VAL A 98 3.58 -12.13 7.04
C VAL A 98 3.12 -12.50 5.64
N GLU A 99 3.79 -13.46 5.02
CA GLU A 99 3.30 -14.06 3.76
C GLU A 99 2.04 -14.87 4.04
N ILE A 100 1.00 -14.71 3.21
CA ILE A 100 -0.17 -15.59 3.26
C ILE A 100 -0.10 -16.60 2.11
N GLY A 101 -0.36 -17.86 2.42
CA GLY A 101 -0.25 -19.00 1.49
C GLY A 101 -1.35 -19.05 0.43
N ALA A 102 -1.54 -17.97 -0.32
CA ALA A 102 -2.44 -17.89 -1.46
C ALA A 102 -1.66 -18.02 -2.78
N SER A 103 -2.32 -18.56 -3.80
CA SER A 103 -1.75 -18.67 -5.14
C SER A 103 -1.28 -17.29 -5.64
N SER A 104 -0.02 -17.23 -6.02
CA SER A 104 0.68 -16.08 -6.59
C SER A 104 1.56 -16.58 -7.74
N ASP A 105 2.08 -15.68 -8.58
CA ASP A 105 3.10 -16.08 -9.54
C ASP A 105 4.43 -16.46 -8.84
N SER A 106 5.42 -16.93 -9.60
CA SER A 106 6.69 -17.40 -9.03
C SER A 106 7.55 -16.27 -8.43
N VAL A 107 7.25 -15.01 -8.76
CA VAL A 107 8.05 -13.84 -8.40
C VAL A 107 7.44 -13.09 -7.23
N HIS A 108 6.12 -12.89 -7.26
CA HIS A 108 5.41 -12.08 -6.29
C HIS A 108 4.86 -12.92 -5.15
N LYS A 109 4.75 -12.29 -3.98
CA LYS A 109 4.13 -12.83 -2.78
C LYS A 109 2.99 -11.93 -2.35
N ILE A 110 2.00 -12.51 -1.68
CA ILE A 110 0.95 -11.75 -1.01
C ILE A 110 1.36 -11.61 0.45
N MET A 111 1.64 -10.39 0.85
CA MET A 111 2.02 -10.01 2.21
C MET A 111 0.79 -9.45 2.94
N ALA A 112 0.64 -9.79 4.21
CA ALA A 112 -0.42 -9.28 5.07
C ALA A 112 0.18 -8.58 6.30
N PHE A 113 -0.40 -7.43 6.64
CA PHE A 113 -0.21 -6.80 7.93
C PHE A 113 -1.51 -6.84 8.71
N THR A 114 -1.43 -7.33 9.93
CA THR A 114 -2.50 -7.37 10.91
C THR A 114 -2.01 -6.63 12.12
N MET A 115 -2.88 -5.91 12.84
CA MET A 115 -2.48 -5.38 14.15
C MET A 115 -1.99 -6.53 15.05
N PRO A 116 -0.87 -6.33 15.77
CA PRO A 116 -0.48 -7.22 16.85
C PRO A 116 -1.50 -7.21 18.00
#